data_AF-A0AAW2EDD5-F1
#
_entry.id   AF-A0AAW2EDD5-F1
#
_cell.length_a   1.000
_cell.length_b   1.000
_cell.length_c   1.000
_cell.angle_alpha   90.00
_cell.angle_beta   90.00
_cell.angle_gamma   90.00
#
_symmetry.space_group_name_H-M   'P 1'
#
loop_
_entity.id
_entity.type
_entity.pdbx_description
1 polymer ?
#
loop_
_entity_poly.entity_id
_entity_poly.type
_entity_poly.pdbx_seq_one_letter_code
_entity_poly.pdbx_strand_id
1 'polypeptide(L)'
;MLIPKHFLGRDNYIYLIILHSGSSIAIGGLILIATMTMCVAYIKHACGMFKIASYRIEKAIAINMLKNSSLENEFMMYREIIHAVDIHRKAMKSTILFFSGFQRSRFILLIIGVLTLSLNFYEISEIISYGRDIYDCLFHFLIIIDIFAYVFLFNYAGQEFTDHNEHIFTTV
;
A
#
# COMPACT_ATOMS: atom_id res chain seq x y z
N MET A 1 -2.02 15.50 -24.98
CA MET A 1 -1.77 16.86 -24.39
C MET A 1 -2.16 17.92 -25.42
N LEU A 2 -3.32 18.58 -25.26
CA LEU A 2 -3.81 19.59 -26.20
C LEU A 2 -3.32 20.98 -25.75
N ILE A 3 -2.29 21.52 -26.42
CA ILE A 3 -1.85 22.91 -26.23
C ILE A 3 -2.80 23.80 -27.04
N PRO A 4 -3.55 24.73 -26.42
CA PRO A 4 -4.51 25.52 -27.15
C PRO A 4 -3.81 26.56 -28.05
N LYS A 5 -4.35 26.72 -29.27
CA LYS A 5 -3.73 27.46 -30.40
C LYS A 5 -3.29 28.90 -30.11
N HIS A 6 -3.82 29.55 -29.07
CA HIS A 6 -3.41 30.91 -28.69
C HIS A 6 -2.00 30.99 -28.07
N PHE A 7 -1.38 29.86 -27.72
CA PHE A 7 0.00 29.78 -27.25
C PHE A 7 1.05 29.60 -28.38
N LEU A 8 0.63 29.39 -29.64
CA LEU A 8 1.51 29.13 -30.79
C LEU A 8 2.35 30.34 -31.27
N GLY A 9 2.35 31.46 -30.52
CA GLY A 9 3.05 32.70 -30.89
C GLY A 9 4.26 33.06 -30.04
N ARG A 10 4.71 32.20 -29.10
CA ARG A 10 5.82 32.56 -28.20
C ARG A 10 6.64 31.34 -27.78
N ASP A 11 7.61 30.97 -28.62
CA ASP A 11 8.49 29.79 -28.46
C ASP A 11 9.11 29.66 -27.05
N ASN A 12 9.39 30.78 -26.38
CA ASN A 12 9.93 30.80 -25.00
C ASN A 12 8.99 30.18 -23.94
N TYR A 13 7.68 30.12 -24.16
CA TYR A 13 6.73 29.58 -23.18
C TYR A 13 6.55 28.07 -23.33
N ILE A 14 6.79 27.52 -24.52
CA ILE A 14 6.71 26.07 -24.76
C ILE A 14 7.74 25.34 -23.90
N TYR A 15 8.98 25.85 -23.84
CA TYR A 15 10.04 25.26 -23.00
C TYR A 15 9.66 25.28 -21.52
N LEU A 16 9.09 26.39 -21.02
CA LEU A 16 8.64 26.51 -19.64
C LEU A 16 7.48 25.54 -19.32
N ILE A 17 6.53 25.37 -20.24
CA ILE A 17 5.40 24.44 -20.08
C ILE A 17 5.89 22.99 -20.02
N ILE A 18 6.78 22.60 -20.93
CA ILE A 18 7.35 21.24 -20.95
C ILE A 18 8.16 20.99 -19.67
N LEU A 19 9.00 21.94 -19.26
CA LEU A 19 9.79 21.83 -18.04
C LEU A 19 8.90 21.70 -16.80
N HIS A 20 7.90 22.57 -16.67
CA HIS A 20 6.95 22.51 -15.55
C HIS A 20 6.16 21.20 -15.55
N SER A 21 5.63 20.78 -16.70
CA SER A 21 4.90 19.52 -16.83
C SER A 21 5.77 18.31 -16.47
N GLY A 22 7.00 18.24 -16.99
CA GLY A 22 7.96 17.18 -16.67
C GLY A 22 8.31 17.14 -15.19
N SER A 23 8.60 18.30 -14.58
CA SER A 23 8.89 18.39 -13.14
C SER A 23 7.69 17.96 -12.28
N SER A 24 6.47 18.33 -12.68
CA SER A 24 5.25 17.96 -11.96
C SER A 24 4.99 16.46 -12.00
N ILE A 25 5.19 15.83 -13.15
CA ILE A 25 5.09 14.37 -13.31
C ILE A 25 6.14 13.67 -12.45
N ALA A 26 7.40 14.14 -12.48
CA ALA A 26 8.48 13.54 -11.70
C ALA A 26 8.23 13.64 -10.19
N ILE A 27 7.83 14.82 -9.71
CA ILE A 27 7.50 15.04 -8.29
C ILE A 27 6.30 14.19 -7.87
N GLY A 28 5.25 14.16 -8.69
CA GLY A 28 4.06 13.34 -8.43
C GLY A 28 4.39 11.86 -8.35
N GLY A 29 5.19 11.35 -9.29
CA GLY A 29 5.66 9.96 -9.29
C GLY A 29 6.50 9.61 -8.06
N LEU A 30 7.41 10.49 -7.66
CA LEU A 30 8.21 10.30 -6.44
C LEU A 30 7.34 10.25 -5.18
N ILE A 31 6.36 11.14 -5.05
CA ILE A 31 5.41 11.15 -3.93
C ILE A 31 4.59 9.86 -3.88
N LEU A 32 4.11 9.40 -5.04
CA LEU A 32 3.39 8.13 -5.15
C LEU A 32 4.26 6.96 -4.69
N ILE A 33 5.46 6.80 -5.24
CA ILE A 33 6.39 5.71 -4.86
C ILE A 33 6.74 5.79 -3.37
N ALA A 34 7.04 6.98 -2.85
CA ALA A 34 7.34 7.18 -1.43
C ALA A 34 6.16 6.79 -0.53
N THR A 35 4.94 7.17 -0.90
CA THR A 35 3.73 6.82 -0.15
C THR A 35 3.48 5.31 -0.18
N MET A 36 3.61 4.68 -1.35
CA MET A 36 3.43 3.24 -1.51
C MET A 36 4.44 2.44 -0.70
N THR A 37 5.73 2.80 -0.80
CA THR A 37 6.81 2.14 -0.07
C THR A 37 6.66 2.31 1.45
N MET A 38 6.25 3.50 1.91
CA MET A 38 5.91 3.73 3.31
C MET A 38 4.78 2.79 3.79
N CYS A 39 3.68 2.67 3.04
CA CYS A 39 2.59 1.77 3.40
C CYS A 39 3.05 0.31 3.51
N VAL A 40 3.83 -0.17 2.54
CA VAL A 40 4.38 -1.55 2.56
C VAL A 40 5.29 -1.75 3.77
N ALA A 41 6.18 -0.79 4.06
CA ALA A 41 7.08 -0.88 5.20
C ALA A 41 6.33 -0.97 6.54
N TYR A 42 5.27 -0.18 6.73
CA TYR A 42 4.44 -0.23 7.93
C TYR A 42 3.75 -1.59 8.12
N ILE A 43 3.24 -2.17 7.04
CA ILE A 43 2.59 -3.48 7.09
C ILE A 43 3.61 -4.57 7.39
N LYS A 44 4.75 -4.57 6.70
CA LYS A 44 5.84 -5.52 6.97
C LYS A 44 6.33 -5.43 8.42
N HIS A 45 6.41 -4.21 8.95
CA HIS A 45 6.72 -4.00 10.37
C HIS A 45 5.65 -4.60 11.28
N ALA A 46 4.36 -4.38 11.01
CA ALA A 46 3.27 -4.97 11.78
C ALA A 46 3.28 -6.51 11.72
N CYS A 47 3.43 -7.09 10.52
CA CYS A 47 3.56 -8.54 10.32
C CYS A 47 4.77 -9.11 11.07
N GLY A 48 5.91 -8.41 11.07
CA GLY A 48 7.09 -8.78 11.84
C GLY A 48 6.83 -8.79 13.35
N MET A 49 6.13 -7.78 13.87
CA MET A 49 5.72 -7.73 15.28
C MET A 49 4.77 -8.87 15.64
N PHE A 50 3.86 -9.24 14.74
CA PHE A 50 2.98 -10.39 14.92
C PHE A 50 3.76 -11.70 14.98
N LYS A 51 4.72 -11.90 14.08
CA LYS A 51 5.60 -13.07 14.09
C LYS A 51 6.41 -13.18 15.38
N ILE A 52 6.91 -12.06 15.91
CA ILE A 52 7.62 -12.03 17.20
C ILE A 52 6.68 -12.41 18.36
N ALA A 53 5.45 -11.90 18.36
CA ALA A 53 4.46 -12.25 19.38
C ALA A 53 4.12 -13.75 19.32
N SER A 54 3.87 -14.28 18.12
CA SER A 54 3.60 -15.70 17.86
C SER A 54 4.71 -16.60 18.40
N TYR A 55 5.96 -16.29 18.05
CA TYR A 55 7.13 -17.04 18.51
C TYR A 55 7.29 -17.02 20.04
N ARG A 56 6.99 -15.89 20.69
CA ARG A 56 7.05 -15.80 22.16
C ARG A 56 6.00 -16.69 22.82
N ILE A 57 4.79 -16.76 22.27
CA ILE A 57 3.72 -17.62 22.76
C ILE A 57 4.12 -19.09 22.62
N GLU A 58 4.55 -19.51 21.42
CA GLU A 58 4.99 -20.88 21.14
C GLU A 58 6.14 -21.31 22.06
N LYS A 59 7.14 -20.44 22.22
CA LYS A 59 8.27 -20.68 23.11
C LYS A 59 7.84 -20.80 24.58
N ALA A 60 6.92 -19.96 25.05
CA ALA A 60 6.44 -20.01 26.43
C ALA A 60 5.71 -21.33 26.71
N ILE A 61 4.88 -21.79 25.78
CA ILE A 61 4.16 -23.08 25.86
C ILE A 61 5.14 -24.26 25.84
N ALA A 62 6.08 -24.27 24.90
CA ALA A 62 7.06 -25.34 24.75
C ALA A 62 7.95 -25.50 26.00
N ILE A 63 8.40 -24.40 26.60
CA ILE A 63 9.19 -24.44 27.84
C ILE A 63 8.37 -25.01 28.99
N ASN A 64 7.09 -24.62 29.13
CA ASN A 64 6.22 -25.14 30.18
C ASN A 64 5.98 -26.66 30.03
N MET A 65 5.76 -27.15 28.81
CA MET A 65 5.63 -28.59 28.54
C MET A 65 6.89 -29.38 28.90
N LEU A 66 8.09 -28.82 28.63
CA LEU A 66 9.36 -29.53 28.84
C LEU A 66 9.77 -29.64 30.32
N LYS A 67 9.32 -28.71 31.18
CA LYS A 67 9.93 -28.49 32.50
C LYS A 67 9.20 -29.14 33.69
N ASN A 68 8.15 -29.94 33.45
CA ASN A 68 7.15 -30.35 34.45
C ASN A 68 6.49 -29.15 35.16
N SER A 69 5.17 -29.19 35.32
CA SER A 69 4.34 -28.08 35.79
C SER A 69 4.63 -27.72 37.26
N SER A 70 5.65 -26.91 37.50
CA SER A 70 5.80 -26.17 38.76
C SER A 70 5.06 -24.85 38.66
N LEU A 71 4.52 -24.39 39.79
CA LEU A 71 3.75 -23.15 39.88
C LEU A 71 4.57 -21.92 39.41
N GLU A 72 5.89 -21.96 39.63
CA GLU A 72 6.83 -20.91 39.17
C GLU A 72 7.00 -20.90 37.64
N ASN A 73 7.05 -22.07 37.00
CA ASN A 73 7.13 -22.18 35.53
C ASN A 73 5.84 -21.67 34.87
N GLU A 74 4.69 -21.96 35.49
CA GLU A 74 3.38 -21.50 35.02
C GLU A 74 3.27 -19.97 35.11
N PHE A 75 3.68 -19.36 36.23
CA PHE A 75 3.70 -17.90 36.38
C PHE A 75 4.59 -17.22 35.33
N MET A 76 5.77 -17.78 35.06
CA MET A 76 6.68 -17.27 34.04
C MET A 76 6.10 -17.38 32.62
N MET A 77 5.43 -18.50 32.31
CA MET A 77 4.72 -18.69 31.04
C MET A 77 3.61 -17.63 30.87
N TYR A 78 2.75 -17.42 31.87
CA TYR A 78 1.71 -16.39 31.81
C TYR A 78 2.30 -15.00 31.57
N ARG A 79 3.43 -14.67 32.22
CA ARG A 79 4.08 -13.37 32.02
C ARG A 79 4.56 -13.15 30.59
N GLU A 80 5.15 -14.17 29.97
CA GLU A 80 5.60 -14.10 28.57
C GLU A 80 4.42 -14.02 27.58
N ILE A 81 3.32 -14.74 27.84
CA ILE A 81 2.11 -14.66 27.04
C ILE A 81 1.48 -13.26 27.14
N ILE A 82 1.35 -12.70 28.35
CA ILE A 82 0.83 -11.34 28.56
C ILE A 82 1.69 -10.33 27.78
N HIS A 83 3.01 -10.50 27.81
CA HIS A 83 3.92 -9.62 27.07
C HIS A 83 3.75 -9.74 25.56
N ALA A 84 3.60 -10.96 25.03
CA ALA A 84 3.33 -11.19 23.61
C ALA A 84 1.99 -10.57 23.16
N VAL A 85 0.94 -10.69 23.99
CA VAL A 85 -0.37 -10.08 23.76
C VAL A 85 -0.28 -8.56 23.74
N ASP A 86 0.50 -7.95 24.64
CA ASP A 86 0.69 -6.48 24.65
C ASP A 86 1.42 -6.00 23.38
N ILE A 87 2.47 -6.72 22.95
CA ILE A 87 3.17 -6.46 21.68
C ILE A 87 2.18 -6.50 20.50
N HIS A 88 1.39 -7.57 20.39
CA HIS A 88 0.40 -7.73 19.33
C HIS A 88 -0.63 -6.59 19.35
N ARG A 89 -1.20 -6.28 20.53
CA ARG A 89 -2.18 -5.20 20.69
C ARG A 89 -1.61 -3.84 20.29
N LYS A 90 -0.37 -3.55 20.67
CA LYS A 90 0.31 -2.29 20.34
C LYS A 90 0.59 -2.19 18.84
N ALA A 91 1.03 -3.27 18.21
CA ALA A 91 1.23 -3.34 16.76
C ALA A 91 -0.09 -3.14 15.99
N MET A 92 -1.17 -3.79 16.43
CA MET A 92 -2.50 -3.63 15.84
C MET A 92 -3.02 -2.20 15.98
N LYS A 93 -2.91 -1.59 17.18
CA LYS A 93 -3.31 -0.20 17.41
C LYS A 93 -2.53 0.78 16.53
N SER A 94 -1.21 0.58 16.40
CA SER A 94 -0.37 1.41 15.53
C SER A 94 -0.81 1.32 14.07
N THR A 95 -1.14 0.11 13.61
CA THR A 95 -1.55 -0.13 12.22
C THR A 95 -2.92 0.49 11.93
N ILE A 96 -3.89 0.33 12.84
CA ILE A 96 -5.21 0.95 12.72
C ILE A 96 -5.10 2.47 12.67
N LEU A 97 -4.28 3.08 13.54
CA LEU A 97 -4.08 4.52 13.57
C LEU A 97 -3.40 5.04 12.29
N PHE A 98 -2.45 4.29 11.74
CA PHE A 98 -1.84 4.62 10.46
C PHE A 98 -2.87 4.60 9.34
N PHE A 99 -3.65 3.53 9.20
CA PHE A 99 -4.63 3.42 8.11
C PHE A 99 -5.83 4.36 8.25
N SER A 100 -6.28 4.66 9.47
CA SER A 100 -7.39 5.60 9.69
C SER A 100 -7.03 7.02 9.23
N GLY A 101 -5.77 7.43 9.36
CA GLY A 101 -5.28 8.73 8.89
C GLY A 101 -5.43 8.92 7.37
N PHE A 102 -5.35 7.84 6.59
CA PHE A 102 -5.44 7.87 5.13
C PHE A 102 -6.75 7.30 4.57
N GLN A 103 -7.69 6.87 5.41
CA GLN A 103 -8.91 6.21 4.96
C GLN A 103 -9.75 7.11 4.04
N ARG A 104 -9.95 8.37 4.43
CA ARG A 104 -10.73 9.33 3.64
C ARG A 104 -10.05 9.65 2.30
N SER A 105 -8.74 9.91 2.32
CA SER A 105 -8.00 10.23 1.09
C SER A 105 -7.97 9.05 0.13
N ARG A 106 -7.76 7.82 0.63
CA ARG A 106 -7.85 6.60 -0.17
C ARG A 106 -9.20 6.41 -0.83
N PHE A 107 -10.30 6.67 -0.11
CA PHE A 107 -11.64 6.56 -0.69
C PHE A 107 -11.84 7.53 -1.86
N ILE A 108 -11.40 8.78 -1.70
CA ILE A 108 -11.45 9.79 -2.77
C ILE A 108 -10.56 9.37 -3.95
N LEU A 109 -9.34 8.89 -3.68
CA LEU A 109 -8.42 8.41 -4.72
C LEU A 109 -8.98 7.21 -5.50
N LEU A 110 -9.73 6.31 -4.85
CA LEU A 110 -10.40 5.20 -5.54
C LEU A 110 -11.47 5.71 -6.53
N ILE A 111 -12.29 6.67 -6.14
CA ILE A 111 -13.29 7.26 -7.04
C ILE A 111 -12.61 7.90 -8.24
N ILE A 112 -11.59 8.73 -8.00
CA ILE A 112 -10.81 9.37 -9.07
C ILE A 112 -10.13 8.31 -9.95
N GLY A 113 -9.58 7.26 -9.34
CA GLY A 113 -8.94 6.15 -10.04
C GLY A 113 -9.89 5.43 -10.97
N VAL A 114 -11.11 5.11 -10.53
CA VAL A 114 -12.15 4.45 -11.36
C VAL A 114 -12.60 5.33 -12.51
N LEU A 115 -12.82 6.64 -12.27
CA LEU A 115 -13.16 7.59 -13.33
C LEU A 115 -12.03 7.70 -14.35
N THR A 116 -10.79 7.84 -13.88
CA THR A 116 -9.60 7.94 -14.73
C THR A 116 -9.42 6.66 -15.55
N LEU A 117 -9.55 5.50 -14.92
CA LEU A 117 -9.48 4.19 -15.58
C LEU A 117 -10.52 4.07 -16.70
N SER A 118 -11.76 4.46 -16.42
CA SER A 118 -12.87 4.39 -17.39
C SER A 118 -12.62 5.29 -18.60
N LEU A 119 -12.15 6.52 -18.37
CA LEU A 119 -11.81 7.47 -19.43
C LEU A 119 -10.63 6.98 -20.28
N ASN A 120 -9.60 6.40 -19.66
CA ASN A 120 -8.44 5.86 -20.40
C ASN A 120 -8.83 4.64 -21.26
N PHE A 121 -9.72 3.76 -20.77
CA PHE A 121 -10.24 2.67 -21.59
C PHE A 121 -11.06 3.18 -22.78
N TYR A 122 -11.89 4.19 -22.56
CA TYR A 122 -12.65 4.83 -23.63
C TYR A 122 -11.72 5.44 -24.70
N GLU A 123 -10.68 6.17 -24.29
CA GLU A 123 -9.71 6.76 -25.24
C GLU A 123 -8.92 5.71 -26.02
N ILE A 124 -8.52 4.60 -25.39
CA ILE A 124 -7.88 3.48 -26.10
C ILE A 124 -8.85 2.91 -27.16
N SER A 125 -10.12 2.71 -26.82
CA SER A 125 -11.13 2.25 -27.77
C SER A 125 -11.29 3.22 -28.94
N GLU A 126 -11.28 4.53 -28.68
CA GLU A 126 -11.35 5.57 -29.70
C GLU A 126 -10.10 5.53 -30.61
N ILE A 127 -8.90 5.49 -30.03
CA ILE A 127 -7.62 5.44 -30.76
C ILE A 127 -7.59 4.24 -31.72
N ILE A 128 -7.99 3.06 -31.25
CA ILE A 128 -8.04 1.84 -32.07
C ILE A 128 -9.07 1.98 -33.19
N SER A 129 -10.26 2.52 -32.90
CA SER A 129 -11.35 2.64 -33.88
C SER A 129 -11.02 3.60 -35.03
N TYR A 130 -10.36 4.71 -34.72
CA TYR A 130 -10.02 5.74 -35.72
C TYR A 130 -8.61 5.58 -36.31
N GLY A 131 -7.85 4.55 -35.89
CA GLY A 131 -6.49 4.31 -36.36
C GLY A 131 -5.52 5.45 -36.00
N ARG A 132 -5.67 6.06 -34.81
CA ARG A 132 -4.77 7.10 -34.30
C ARG A 132 -3.40 6.50 -33.90
N ASP A 133 -2.45 7.38 -33.59
CA ASP A 133 -1.07 7.00 -33.29
C ASP A 133 -0.98 5.97 -32.13
N ILE A 134 -0.15 4.95 -32.32
CA ILE A 134 0.13 3.91 -31.32
C ILE A 134 0.82 4.47 -30.08
N TYR A 135 1.58 5.57 -30.21
CA TYR A 135 2.25 6.21 -29.08
C TYR A 135 1.23 6.82 -28.08
N ASP A 136 0.11 7.35 -28.57
CA ASP A 136 -0.98 7.83 -27.69
C ASP A 136 -1.63 6.67 -26.94
N CYS A 137 -1.81 5.52 -27.61
CA CYS A 137 -2.33 4.30 -26.98
C CYS A 137 -1.43 3.81 -25.86
N LEU A 138 -0.11 3.80 -26.07
CA LEU A 138 0.87 3.39 -25.06
C LEU A 138 0.80 4.28 -23.81
N PHE A 139 0.65 5.59 -23.99
CA PHE A 139 0.54 6.54 -22.88
C PHE A 139 -0.69 6.24 -22.00
N HIS A 140 -1.87 6.04 -22.60
CA HIS A 140 -3.08 5.66 -21.85
C HIS A 140 -2.93 4.29 -21.18
N PHE A 141 -2.26 3.34 -21.83
CA PHE A 141 -2.02 2.02 -21.28
C PHE A 141 -1.10 2.05 -20.03
N LEU A 142 -0.07 2.91 -20.05
CA LEU A 142 0.80 3.12 -18.87
C LEU A 142 0.02 3.67 -17.67
N ILE A 143 -0.86 4.65 -17.90
CA ILE A 143 -1.74 5.19 -16.83
C ILE A 143 -2.61 4.08 -16.23
N ILE A 144 -3.17 3.21 -17.07
CA ILE A 144 -3.98 2.07 -16.63
C ILE A 144 -3.15 1.13 -15.75
N ILE A 145 -1.94 0.76 -16.20
CA ILE A 145 -1.02 -0.09 -15.42
C ILE A 145 -0.72 0.54 -14.05
N ASP A 146 -0.42 1.83 -14.01
CA ASP A 146 -0.09 2.53 -12.76
C ASP A 146 -1.26 2.51 -11.77
N ILE A 147 -2.49 2.73 -12.26
CA ILE A 147 -3.70 2.66 -11.42
C ILE A 147 -3.91 1.24 -10.89
N PHE A 148 -3.76 0.22 -11.75
CA PHE A 148 -3.89 -1.17 -11.33
C PHE A 148 -2.81 -1.57 -10.31
N ALA A 149 -1.57 -1.15 -10.52
CA ALA A 149 -0.47 -1.40 -9.60
C ALA A 149 -0.75 -0.77 -8.22
N TYR A 150 -1.22 0.48 -8.19
CA TYR A 150 -1.62 1.16 -6.96
C TYR A 150 -2.71 0.38 -6.20
N VAL A 151 -3.80 0.01 -6.87
CA VAL A 151 -4.91 -0.73 -6.26
C VAL A 151 -4.47 -2.11 -5.80
N PHE A 152 -3.72 -2.84 -6.64
CA PHE A 152 -3.21 -4.16 -6.32
C PHE A 152 -2.33 -4.15 -5.07
N LEU A 153 -1.37 -3.24 -4.99
CA LEU A 153 -0.47 -3.13 -3.85
C LEU A 153 -1.22 -2.86 -2.54
N PHE A 154 -2.23 -1.98 -2.55
CA PHE A 154 -3.03 -1.69 -1.37
C PHE A 154 -3.93 -2.86 -0.93
N ASN A 155 -4.42 -3.67 -1.87
CA ASN A 155 -5.19 -4.87 -1.56
C ASN A 155 -4.28 -5.98 -1.02
N TYR A 156 -3.16 -6.23 -1.70
CA TYR A 156 -2.13 -7.19 -1.26
C TYR A 156 -1.64 -6.87 0.16
N ALA A 157 -1.35 -5.60 0.42
CA ALA A 157 -1.06 -5.04 1.73
C ALA A 157 -2.08 -5.43 2.81
N GLY A 158 -3.37 -5.22 2.53
CA GLY A 158 -4.45 -5.52 3.46
C GLY A 158 -4.63 -7.03 3.70
N GLN A 159 -4.46 -7.83 2.65
CA GLN A 159 -4.49 -9.29 2.73
C GLN A 159 -3.34 -9.80 3.59
N GLU A 160 -2.10 -9.41 3.30
CA GLU A 160 -0.93 -9.85 4.04
C GLU A 160 -1.03 -9.53 5.54
N PHE A 161 -1.56 -8.35 5.88
CA PHE A 161 -1.80 -7.96 7.27
C PHE A 161 -2.84 -8.86 7.95
N THR A 162 -3.97 -9.12 7.28
CA THR A 162 -5.05 -9.96 7.81
C THR A 162 -4.56 -11.39 8.03
N ASP A 163 -3.82 -11.95 7.07
CA ASP A 163 -3.30 -13.31 7.14
C ASP A 163 -2.32 -13.50 8.32
N HIS A 164 -1.40 -12.55 8.54
CA HIS A 164 -0.47 -12.61 9.67
C HIS A 164 -1.17 -12.40 11.02
N ASN A 165 -2.24 -11.60 11.04
CA ASN A 165 -3.05 -11.41 12.23
C ASN A 165 -3.79 -12.70 12.60
N GLU A 166 -4.33 -13.43 11.62
CA GLU A 166 -4.99 -14.72 11.81
C GLU A 166 -4.02 -15.81 12.28
N HIS A 167 -2.79 -15.82 11.76
CA HIS A 167 -1.75 -16.78 12.14
C HIS A 167 -1.47 -16.81 13.66
N ILE A 168 -1.57 -15.67 14.35
CA ILE A 168 -1.38 -15.62 15.82
C ILE A 168 -2.41 -16.49 16.55
N PHE A 169 -3.66 -16.52 16.08
CA PHE A 169 -4.73 -17.26 16.74
C PHE A 169 -4.67 -18.76 16.44
N THR A 170 -4.03 -19.16 15.34
CA THR A 170 -3.87 -20.56 14.93
C THR A 170 -2.56 -21.18 15.41
N THR A 171 -1.61 -20.39 15.93
CA THR A 171 -0.34 -20.89 16.49
C THR A 171 -0.46 -21.43 17.92
N VAL A 172 -1.64 -21.31 18.54
CA VAL A 172 -1.93 -21.80 19.91
C VAL A 172 -2.67 -23.12 19.86
#